data_AF-A0AA97AYS6-F1
#
_entry.id   AF-A0AA97AYS6-F1
#
_cell.length_a   1.000
_cell.length_b   1.000
_cell.length_c   1.000
_cell.angle_alpha   90.00
_cell.angle_beta   90.00
_cell.angle_gamma   90.00
#
_symmetry.space_group_name_H-M   'P 1'
#
loop_
_entity.id
_entity.type
_entity.pdbx_description
1 polymer ?
#
loop_
_entity_poly.entity_id
_entity_poly.type
_entity_poly.pdbx_seq_one_letter_code
_entity_poly.pdbx_strand_id
1 'polypeptide(L)'
;MSESPDAFLLGMFQKSGLACGSVDEAWQRSEYLYPLLGWLTARFPEPTAFQICAEWLRLAATRVEGATAAADLFAQARGEAYRQGHVIAGALGDLRNASILEQKPAVAAFADAASHLCEVWAAVTTNEADAETNPWARAKAAAGAMVTALVEQRGQDEKDPAAKAQARVELTELLRTARAAITVR
;
A
#
# COMPACT_ATOMS: atom_id res chain seq x y z
N MET A 1 -2.62 19.74 17.49
CA MET A 1 -3.71 19.18 16.65
C MET A 1 -3.05 18.61 15.41
N SER A 2 -3.13 17.30 15.19
CA SER A 2 -2.69 16.70 13.92
C SER A 2 -3.59 17.20 12.79
N GLU A 3 -2.99 17.62 11.68
CA GLU A 3 -3.71 17.92 10.44
C GLU A 3 -4.54 16.70 10.02
N SER A 4 -5.77 16.90 9.52
CA SER A 4 -6.59 15.77 9.06
C SER A 4 -5.92 15.09 7.84
N PRO A 5 -6.13 13.79 7.62
CA PRO A 5 -5.60 13.10 6.44
C PRO A 5 -5.97 13.81 5.12
N ASP A 6 -7.17 14.38 5.05
CA ASP A 6 -7.68 15.13 3.89
C ASP A 6 -6.87 16.40 3.65
N ALA A 7 -6.67 17.22 4.68
CA ALA A 7 -5.91 18.46 4.57
C ALA A 7 -4.44 18.19 4.19
N PHE A 8 -3.83 17.17 4.81
CA PHE A 8 -2.45 16.78 4.49
C PHE A 8 -2.30 16.31 3.04
N LEU A 9 -3.25 15.50 2.54
CA LEU A 9 -3.27 15.05 1.13
C LEU A 9 -3.36 16.24 0.17
N LEU A 10 -4.32 17.14 0.39
CA LEU A 10 -4.51 18.31 -0.47
C LEU A 10 -3.30 19.25 -0.42
N GLY A 11 -2.72 19.45 0.76
CA GLY A 11 -1.48 20.21 0.94
C GLY A 11 -0.29 19.60 0.20
N MET A 12 -0.15 18.27 0.16
CA MET A 12 0.89 17.60 -0.63
C MET A 12 0.71 17.83 -2.14
N PHE A 13 -0.51 17.70 -2.65
CA PHE A 13 -0.78 17.92 -4.07
C PHE A 13 -0.57 19.39 -4.47
N GLN A 14 -1.03 20.32 -3.64
CA GLN A 14 -0.79 21.75 -3.85
C GLN A 14 0.72 22.07 -3.94
N LYS A 15 1.53 21.54 -3.02
CA LYS A 15 3.00 21.69 -3.04
C LYS A 15 3.65 21.07 -4.27
N SER A 16 3.00 20.07 -4.87
CA SER A 16 3.48 19.37 -6.08
C SER A 16 2.98 20.02 -7.38
N GLY A 17 2.30 21.16 -7.30
CA GLY A 17 1.74 21.87 -8.46
C GLY A 17 0.38 21.34 -8.95
N LEU A 18 -0.20 20.37 -8.25
CA LEU A 18 -1.53 19.83 -8.54
C LEU A 18 -2.53 20.42 -7.55
N ALA A 19 -3.14 21.56 -7.88
CA ALA A 19 -4.24 22.10 -7.07
C ALA A 19 -5.51 21.27 -7.28
N CYS A 20 -6.00 20.64 -6.21
CA CYS A 20 -7.28 19.93 -6.15
C CYS A 20 -8.18 20.61 -5.10
N GLY A 21 -9.44 20.85 -5.44
CA GLY A 21 -10.45 21.43 -4.55
C GLY A 21 -11.08 20.41 -3.58
N SER A 22 -10.89 19.11 -3.80
CA SER A 22 -11.38 18.05 -2.93
C SER A 22 -10.52 16.79 -2.98
N VAL A 23 -10.67 15.92 -1.98
CA VAL A 23 -10.04 14.59 -1.97
C VAL A 23 -10.53 13.75 -3.15
N ASP A 24 -11.80 13.82 -3.51
CA ASP A 24 -12.35 13.10 -4.66
C ASP A 24 -11.71 13.53 -5.98
N GLU A 25 -11.50 14.84 -6.16
CA GLU A 25 -10.78 15.36 -7.32
C GLU A 25 -9.32 14.87 -7.32
N ALA A 26 -8.67 14.84 -6.16
CA ALA A 26 -7.31 14.34 -6.03
C ALA A 26 -7.20 12.87 -6.43
N TRP A 27 -8.17 12.04 -6.04
CA TRP A 27 -8.27 10.64 -6.44
C TRP A 27 -8.47 10.46 -7.94
N GLN A 28 -9.24 11.34 -8.60
CA GLN A 28 -9.48 11.28 -10.04
C GLN A 28 -8.26 11.73 -10.86
N ARG A 29 -7.50 12.72 -10.39
CA ARG A 29 -6.45 13.38 -11.18
C ARG A 29 -5.03 12.88 -10.88
N SER A 30 -4.75 12.38 -9.68
CA SER A 30 -3.37 12.07 -9.25
C SER A 30 -2.83 10.76 -9.84
N GLU A 31 -1.72 10.82 -10.57
CA GLU A 31 -0.93 9.64 -10.98
C GLU A 31 0.06 9.17 -9.89
N TYR A 32 0.04 9.80 -8.73
CA TYR A 32 0.94 9.49 -7.63
C TYR A 32 0.31 8.48 -6.67
N LEU A 33 0.87 7.27 -6.65
CA LEU A 33 0.46 6.17 -5.76
C LEU A 33 0.62 6.53 -4.27
N TYR A 34 1.81 7.00 -3.88
CA TYR A 34 2.15 7.23 -2.47
C TYR A 34 1.15 8.16 -1.75
N PRO A 35 0.82 9.36 -2.26
CA PRO A 35 -0.12 10.24 -1.56
C PRO A 35 -1.49 9.60 -1.33
N LEU A 36 -2.02 8.87 -2.32
CA LEU A 36 -3.32 8.21 -2.20
C LEU A 36 -3.26 7.03 -1.21
N LEU A 37 -2.19 6.24 -1.25
CA LEU A 37 -1.99 5.13 -0.31
C LEU A 37 -1.76 5.64 1.11
N GLY A 38 -1.03 6.75 1.28
CA GLY A 38 -0.81 7.40 2.57
C GLY A 38 -2.11 7.92 3.17
N TRP A 39 -3.01 8.46 2.36
CA TRP A 39 -4.33 8.90 2.80
C TRP A 39 -5.18 7.74 3.34
N LEU A 40 -5.16 6.58 2.67
CA LEU A 40 -5.84 5.36 3.16
C LEU A 40 -5.21 4.85 4.45
N THR A 41 -3.88 4.78 4.48
CA THR A 41 -3.15 4.22 5.62
C THR A 41 -3.30 5.09 6.86
N ALA A 42 -3.36 6.43 6.69
CA ALA A 42 -3.61 7.38 7.77
C ALA A 42 -5.04 7.31 8.35
N ARG A 43 -5.94 6.61 7.68
CA ARG A 43 -7.31 6.35 8.11
C ARG A 43 -7.49 5.01 8.81
N PHE A 44 -6.44 4.20 8.94
CA PHE A 44 -6.55 3.01 9.78
C PHE A 44 -6.94 3.41 11.21
N PRO A 45 -7.85 2.67 11.88
CA PRO A 45 -8.38 1.36 11.50
C PRO A 45 -9.76 1.40 10.81
N GLU A 46 -10.10 2.47 10.06
CA GLU A 46 -11.36 2.55 9.31
C GLU A 46 -11.55 1.32 8.40
N PRO A 47 -12.67 0.56 8.54
CA PRO A 47 -12.92 -0.66 7.78
C PRO A 47 -12.80 -0.49 6.27
N THR A 48 -13.35 0.61 5.75
CA THR A 48 -13.34 0.93 4.32
C THR A 48 -11.92 1.17 3.82
N ALA A 49 -11.08 1.89 4.57
CA ALA A 49 -9.70 2.15 4.19
C ALA A 49 -8.89 0.84 4.10
N PHE A 50 -9.05 -0.04 5.08
CA PHE A 50 -8.41 -1.36 5.07
C PHE A 50 -8.90 -2.23 3.90
N GLN A 51 -10.21 -2.28 3.67
CA GLN A 51 -10.79 -3.04 2.56
C GLN A 51 -10.29 -2.56 1.20
N ILE A 52 -10.12 -1.25 1.00
CA ILE A 52 -9.54 -0.70 -0.24
C ILE A 52 -8.08 -1.15 -0.39
N CYS A 53 -7.27 -1.10 0.66
CA CYS A 53 -5.88 -1.60 0.62
C CYS A 53 -5.82 -3.11 0.33
N ALA A 54 -6.68 -3.91 0.96
CA ALA A 54 -6.74 -5.35 0.74
C ALA A 54 -7.16 -5.68 -0.71
N GLU A 55 -8.18 -5.00 -1.23
CA GLU A 55 -8.63 -5.18 -2.62
C GLU A 55 -7.56 -4.71 -3.61
N TRP A 56 -6.85 -3.62 -3.32
CA TRP A 56 -5.72 -3.16 -4.12
C TRP A 56 -4.60 -4.18 -4.18
N LEU A 57 -4.19 -4.75 -3.03
CA LEU A 57 -3.20 -5.83 -2.98
C LEU A 57 -3.68 -7.05 -3.77
N ARG A 58 -4.95 -7.44 -3.63
CA ARG A 58 -5.53 -8.56 -4.40
C ARG A 58 -5.45 -8.31 -5.91
N LEU A 59 -5.80 -7.11 -6.38
CA LEU A 59 -5.69 -6.72 -7.79
C LEU A 59 -4.24 -6.65 -8.27
N ALA A 60 -3.33 -6.10 -7.46
CA ALA A 60 -1.90 -6.03 -7.77
C ALA A 60 -1.27 -7.44 -7.83
N ALA A 61 -1.72 -8.38 -7.00
CA ALA A 61 -1.22 -9.76 -7.00
C ALA A 61 -1.52 -10.49 -8.32
N THR A 62 -2.53 -10.07 -9.11
CA THR A 62 -2.75 -10.64 -10.45
C THR A 62 -1.69 -10.19 -11.46
N ARG A 63 -0.84 -9.22 -11.09
CA ARG A 63 0.25 -8.70 -11.93
C ARG A 63 1.60 -9.27 -11.56
N VAL A 64 1.74 -9.94 -10.41
CA VAL A 64 3.01 -10.49 -9.90
C VAL A 64 2.84 -11.98 -9.60
N GLU A 65 3.54 -12.83 -10.34
CA GLU A 65 3.41 -14.28 -10.23
C GLU A 65 3.85 -14.75 -8.84
N GLY A 66 2.97 -15.45 -8.12
CA GLY A 66 3.23 -15.94 -6.77
C GLY A 66 2.92 -14.95 -5.63
N ALA A 67 2.45 -13.73 -5.93
CA ALA A 67 2.15 -12.71 -4.90
C ALA A 67 0.83 -12.93 -4.15
N THR A 68 -0.05 -13.84 -4.59
CA THR A 68 -1.36 -14.08 -3.99
C THR A 68 -1.28 -14.37 -2.49
N ALA A 69 -0.29 -15.15 -2.05
CA ALA A 69 -0.10 -15.47 -0.63
C ALA A 69 0.10 -14.23 0.25
N ALA A 70 0.81 -13.20 -0.23
CA ALA A 70 1.01 -11.96 0.51
C ALA A 70 -0.29 -11.14 0.62
N ALA A 71 -1.07 -11.07 -0.46
CA ALA A 71 -2.37 -10.38 -0.46
C ALA A 71 -3.37 -11.07 0.48
N ASP A 72 -3.41 -12.42 0.45
CA ASP A 72 -4.28 -13.22 1.32
C ASP A 72 -3.87 -13.10 2.79
N LEU A 73 -2.57 -13.08 3.09
CA LEU A 73 -2.07 -12.82 4.44
C LEU A 73 -2.52 -11.43 4.92
N PHE A 74 -2.30 -10.38 4.14
CA PHE A 74 -2.73 -9.03 4.54
C PHE A 74 -4.23 -8.97 4.85
N ALA A 75 -5.08 -9.60 4.02
CA ALA A 75 -6.53 -9.62 4.26
C ALA A 75 -6.92 -10.26 5.61
N GLN A 76 -6.12 -11.20 6.12
CA GLN A 76 -6.32 -11.84 7.43
C GLN A 76 -5.96 -10.93 8.61
N ALA A 77 -5.29 -9.79 8.40
CA ALA A 77 -4.87 -8.89 9.49
C ALA A 77 -6.07 -8.27 10.25
N ARG A 78 -7.26 -8.24 9.64
CA ARG A 78 -8.51 -7.77 10.27
C ARG A 78 -9.21 -8.84 11.12
N GLY A 79 -8.66 -10.05 11.23
CA GLY A 79 -9.22 -11.09 12.08
C GLY A 79 -9.39 -10.65 13.55
N GLU A 80 -10.31 -11.30 14.27
CA GLU A 80 -10.73 -10.91 15.63
C GLU A 80 -9.74 -11.34 16.72
N ALA A 81 -8.69 -12.09 16.38
CA ALA A 81 -7.69 -12.54 17.34
C ALA A 81 -6.85 -11.38 17.90
N TYR A 82 -6.48 -11.47 19.18
CA TYR A 82 -5.61 -10.48 19.81
C TYR A 82 -4.27 -10.37 19.07
N ARG A 83 -3.87 -9.14 18.73
CA ARG A 83 -2.66 -8.83 17.95
C ARG A 83 -2.59 -9.54 16.58
N GLN A 84 -3.72 -9.90 15.97
CA GLN A 84 -3.75 -10.53 14.64
C GLN A 84 -2.90 -9.76 13.61
N GLY A 85 -2.98 -8.42 13.59
CA GLY A 85 -2.17 -7.59 12.70
C GLY A 85 -0.65 -7.78 12.87
N HIS A 86 -0.17 -7.97 14.11
CA HIS A 86 1.27 -8.21 14.37
C HIS A 86 1.69 -9.59 13.89
N VAL A 87 0.85 -10.61 14.10
CA VAL A 87 1.10 -11.97 13.62
C VAL A 87 1.21 -11.98 12.10
N ILE A 88 0.28 -11.30 11.43
CA ILE A 88 0.28 -11.20 9.96
C ILE A 88 1.47 -10.36 9.45
N ALA A 89 1.83 -9.26 10.11
CA ALA A 89 3.02 -8.50 9.74
C ALA A 89 4.29 -9.36 9.84
N GLY A 90 4.43 -10.15 10.91
CA GLY A 90 5.50 -11.13 11.05
C GLY A 90 5.52 -12.17 9.92
N ALA A 91 4.36 -12.77 9.61
CA ALA A 91 4.23 -13.75 8.54
C ALA A 91 4.56 -13.18 7.14
N LEU A 92 4.23 -11.90 6.89
CA LEU A 92 4.62 -11.19 5.67
C LEU A 92 6.13 -10.97 5.60
N GLY A 93 6.76 -10.64 6.73
CA GLY A 93 8.22 -10.58 6.86
C GLY A 93 8.90 -11.92 6.57
N ASP A 94 8.34 -13.02 7.08
CA ASP A 94 8.83 -14.37 6.81
C ASP A 94 8.67 -14.74 5.33
N LEU A 95 7.53 -14.41 4.71
CA LEU A 95 7.27 -14.64 3.29
C LEU A 95 8.26 -13.86 2.41
N ARG A 96 8.57 -12.61 2.77
CA ARG A 96 9.60 -11.80 2.10
C ARG A 96 10.96 -12.51 2.16
N ASN A 97 11.39 -12.94 3.35
CA ASN A 97 12.68 -13.60 3.53
C ASN A 97 12.77 -14.93 2.77
N ALA A 98 11.71 -15.75 2.81
CA ALA A 98 11.63 -16.98 2.05
C ALA A 98 11.73 -16.72 0.53
N SER A 99 11.02 -15.70 0.03
CA SER A 99 11.06 -15.32 -1.38
C SER A 99 12.44 -14.85 -1.84
N ILE A 100 13.20 -14.16 -0.97
CA ILE A 100 14.60 -13.78 -1.25
C ILE A 100 15.47 -15.04 -1.40
N LEU A 101 15.34 -16.00 -0.49
CA LEU A 101 16.09 -17.27 -0.54
C LEU A 101 15.74 -18.10 -1.78
N GLU A 102 14.48 -18.04 -2.22
CA GLU A 102 13.99 -18.68 -3.44
C GLU A 102 14.29 -17.89 -4.73
N GLN A 103 15.00 -16.76 -4.65
CA GLN A 103 15.33 -15.90 -5.79
C GLN A 103 14.09 -15.37 -6.53
N LYS A 104 13.04 -15.01 -5.77
CA LYS A 104 11.80 -14.40 -6.25
C LYS A 104 11.72 -12.93 -5.80
N PRO A 105 12.52 -12.01 -6.39
CA PRO A 105 12.62 -10.63 -5.92
C PRO A 105 11.28 -9.86 -6.04
N ALA A 106 10.50 -10.13 -7.09
CA ALA A 106 9.19 -9.52 -7.27
C ALA A 106 8.22 -9.87 -6.12
N VAL A 107 8.19 -11.15 -5.72
CA VAL A 107 7.34 -11.62 -4.61
C VAL A 107 7.84 -11.08 -3.27
N ALA A 108 9.16 -11.03 -3.08
CA ALA A 108 9.76 -10.46 -1.87
C ALA A 108 9.38 -8.98 -1.70
N ALA A 109 9.48 -8.18 -2.77
CA ALA A 109 9.12 -6.77 -2.75
C ALA A 109 7.61 -6.56 -2.55
N PHE A 110 6.77 -7.45 -3.11
CA PHE A 110 5.33 -7.42 -2.88
C PHE A 110 4.99 -7.69 -1.41
N ALA A 111 5.59 -8.73 -0.81
CA ALA A 111 5.40 -9.08 0.60
C ALA A 111 5.87 -7.96 1.53
N ASP A 112 6.97 -7.27 1.19
CA ASP A 112 7.47 -6.10 1.91
C ASP A 112 6.46 -4.94 1.88
N ALA A 113 5.88 -4.67 0.72
CA ALA A 113 4.83 -3.65 0.57
C ALA A 113 3.61 -3.95 1.43
N ALA A 114 3.13 -5.20 1.42
CA ALA A 114 2.04 -5.64 2.27
C ALA A 114 2.40 -5.55 3.76
N SER A 115 3.63 -5.92 4.14
CA SER A 115 4.14 -5.85 5.51
C SER A 115 4.07 -4.42 6.05
N HIS A 116 4.55 -3.44 5.28
CA HIS A 116 4.50 -2.02 5.68
C HIS A 116 3.09 -1.52 6.01
N LEU A 117 2.09 -1.90 5.20
CA LEU A 117 0.71 -1.54 5.47
C LEU A 117 0.17 -2.29 6.70
N CYS A 118 0.54 -3.56 6.85
CA CYS A 118 0.11 -4.40 7.96
C CYS A 118 0.68 -3.93 9.30
N GLU A 119 1.93 -3.45 9.33
CA GLU A 119 2.57 -2.89 10.53
C GLU A 119 1.81 -1.65 11.04
N VAL A 120 1.33 -0.77 10.15
CA VAL A 120 0.50 0.38 10.56
C VAL A 120 -0.83 -0.09 11.11
N TRP A 121 -1.49 -1.03 10.42
CA TRP A 121 -2.74 -1.61 10.90
C TRP A 121 -2.58 -2.24 12.28
N ALA A 122 -1.52 -3.02 12.48
CA ALA A 122 -1.17 -3.66 13.73
C ALA A 122 -0.98 -2.63 14.85
N ALA A 123 -0.16 -1.62 14.61
CA ALA A 123 0.16 -0.59 15.60
C ALA A 123 -1.06 0.24 16.01
N VAL A 124 -1.90 0.63 15.05
CA VAL A 124 -3.11 1.41 15.34
C VAL A 124 -4.16 0.57 16.08
N THR A 125 -4.35 -0.69 15.69
CA THR A 125 -5.35 -1.57 16.34
C THR A 125 -4.92 -2.03 17.74
N THR A 126 -3.63 -2.02 18.06
CA THR A 126 -3.12 -2.29 19.41
C THR A 126 -2.78 -1.03 20.22
N ASN A 127 -3.00 0.16 19.66
CA ASN A 127 -2.63 1.44 20.28
C ASN A 127 -1.11 1.53 20.63
N GLU A 128 -0.27 0.98 19.77
CA GLU A 128 1.20 0.96 19.84
C GLU A 128 1.83 1.83 18.74
N ALA A 129 1.06 2.72 18.10
CA ALA A 129 1.53 3.56 17.01
C ALA A 129 2.63 4.53 17.46
N ASP A 130 3.74 4.53 16.73
CA ASP A 130 4.90 5.38 16.99
C ASP A 130 5.44 6.03 15.69
N ALA A 131 6.66 6.58 15.77
CA ALA A 131 7.32 7.18 14.61
C ALA A 131 7.69 6.17 13.52
N GLU A 132 7.99 4.93 13.89
CA GLU A 132 8.33 3.86 12.94
C GLU A 132 7.10 3.37 12.21
N THR A 133 5.93 3.38 12.83
CA THR A 133 4.66 2.99 12.20
C THR A 133 3.88 4.19 11.65
N ASN A 134 4.58 5.28 11.32
CA ASN A 134 3.94 6.46 10.75
C ASN A 134 3.22 6.10 9.43
N PRO A 135 1.91 6.37 9.29
CA PRO A 135 1.13 5.94 8.14
C PRO A 135 1.66 6.44 6.79
N TRP A 136 2.10 7.71 6.73
CA TRP A 136 2.62 8.29 5.49
C TRP A 136 3.98 7.72 5.14
N ALA A 137 4.87 7.57 6.12
CA ALA A 137 6.19 6.97 5.89
C ALA A 137 6.08 5.51 5.41
N ARG A 138 5.25 4.70 6.06
CA ARG A 138 5.01 3.29 5.69
C ARG A 138 4.30 3.16 4.35
N ALA A 139 3.33 4.03 4.04
CA ALA A 139 2.71 4.05 2.71
C ALA A 139 3.70 4.44 1.60
N LYS A 140 4.65 5.34 1.88
CA LYS A 140 5.72 5.68 0.92
C LYS A 140 6.61 4.47 0.65
N ALA A 141 7.01 3.75 1.70
CA ALA A 141 7.81 2.55 1.59
C ALA A 141 7.04 1.44 0.84
N ALA A 142 5.77 1.22 1.19
CA ALA A 142 4.89 0.27 0.50
C ALA A 142 4.72 0.59 -0.98
N ALA A 143 4.49 1.86 -1.33
CA ALA A 143 4.40 2.29 -2.73
C ALA A 143 5.70 2.05 -3.50
N GLY A 144 6.85 2.31 -2.87
CA GLY A 144 8.17 2.03 -3.45
C GLY A 144 8.40 0.54 -3.69
N ALA A 145 8.15 -0.29 -2.68
CA ALA A 145 8.29 -1.74 -2.75
C ALA A 145 7.35 -2.36 -3.79
N MET A 146 6.11 -1.89 -3.91
CA MET A 146 5.17 -2.37 -4.92
C MET A 146 5.58 -1.98 -6.35
N VAL A 147 6.14 -0.78 -6.53
CA VAL A 147 6.75 -0.39 -7.83
C VAL A 147 7.91 -1.31 -8.17
N THR A 148 8.80 -1.59 -7.22
CA THR A 148 9.89 -2.57 -7.42
C THR A 148 9.33 -3.94 -7.79
N ALA A 149 8.33 -4.45 -7.08
CA ALA A 149 7.72 -5.75 -7.37
C ALA A 149 7.25 -5.87 -8.83
N LEU A 150 6.59 -4.82 -9.34
CA LEU A 150 6.07 -4.80 -10.71
C LEU A 150 7.16 -4.63 -11.77
N VAL A 151 8.22 -3.86 -11.49
CA VAL A 151 9.37 -3.70 -12.38
C VAL A 151 10.18 -5.00 -12.47
N GLU A 152 10.44 -5.63 -11.32
CA GLU A 152 11.12 -6.93 -11.23
C GLU A 152 10.35 -8.03 -11.96
N GLN A 153 9.03 -8.10 -11.79
CA GLN A 153 8.17 -9.07 -12.49
C GLN A 153 8.29 -8.95 -14.01
N ARG A 154 8.54 -7.74 -14.52
CA ARG A 154 8.68 -7.47 -15.96
C ARG A 154 10.09 -7.75 -16.47
N GLY A 155 11.04 -8.10 -15.59
CA GLY A 155 12.46 -8.20 -15.91
C GLY A 155 13.06 -6.87 -16.39
N GLN A 156 12.51 -5.75 -15.93
CA GLN A 156 12.97 -4.41 -16.29
C GLN A 156 14.03 -3.93 -15.29
N ASP A 157 14.90 -3.00 -15.72
CA ASP A 157 15.89 -2.40 -14.82
C ASP A 157 15.19 -1.54 -13.76
N GLU A 158 15.37 -1.89 -12.47
CA GLU A 158 14.88 -1.11 -11.35
C GLU A 158 15.42 0.33 -11.33
N LYS A 159 16.51 0.64 -12.03
CA LYS A 159 17.05 1.99 -12.12
C LYS A 159 16.43 2.81 -13.24
N ASP A 160 15.67 2.19 -14.15
CA ASP A 160 14.99 2.89 -15.24
C ASP A 160 13.83 3.75 -14.71
N PRO A 161 13.93 5.10 -14.81
CA PRO A 161 12.85 5.99 -14.38
C PRO A 161 11.56 5.80 -15.17
N ALA A 162 11.64 5.39 -16.44
CA ALA A 162 10.47 5.19 -17.28
C ALA A 162 9.69 3.93 -16.86
N ALA A 163 10.38 2.81 -16.62
CA ALA A 163 9.78 1.60 -16.05
C ALA A 163 9.10 1.87 -14.70
N LYS A 164 9.78 2.60 -13.80
CA LYS A 164 9.21 3.02 -12.50
C LYS A 164 7.98 3.90 -12.65
N ALA A 165 7.98 4.84 -13.59
CA ALA A 165 6.84 5.71 -13.84
C ALA A 165 5.64 4.91 -14.35
N GLN A 166 5.85 4.01 -15.32
CA GLN A 166 4.81 3.17 -15.88
C GLN A 166 4.19 2.23 -14.83
N ALA A 167 5.04 1.60 -14.01
CA ALA A 167 4.58 0.75 -12.90
C ALA A 167 3.75 1.56 -11.88
N ARG A 168 4.19 2.77 -11.53
CA ARG A 168 3.45 3.65 -10.61
C ARG A 168 2.07 4.05 -11.13
N VAL A 169 1.96 4.38 -12.43
CA VAL A 169 0.67 4.73 -13.04
C VAL A 169 -0.28 3.55 -12.97
N GLU A 170 0.16 2.37 -13.39
CA GLU A 170 -0.67 1.15 -13.35
C GLU A 170 -1.12 0.81 -11.93
N LEU A 171 -0.21 0.87 -10.94
CA LEU A 171 -0.56 0.60 -9.55
C LEU A 171 -1.55 1.63 -8.99
N THR A 172 -1.46 2.89 -9.45
CA THR A 172 -2.40 3.96 -9.07
C THR A 172 -3.78 3.71 -9.68
N GLU A 173 -3.85 3.23 -10.92
CA GLU A 173 -5.10 2.82 -11.55
C GLU A 173 -5.75 1.66 -10.82
N LEU A 174 -4.98 0.62 -10.47
CA LEU A 174 -5.47 -0.50 -9.66
C LEU A 174 -6.00 -0.03 -8.30
N LEU A 175 -5.35 0.95 -7.66
CA LEU A 175 -5.81 1.51 -6.38
C LEU A 175 -7.14 2.25 -6.53
N ARG A 176 -7.33 3.00 -7.63
CA ARG A 176 -8.62 3.63 -7.95
C ARG A 176 -9.70 2.61 -8.24
N THR A 177 -9.38 1.54 -8.98
CA THR A 177 -10.31 0.42 -9.23
C THR A 177 -10.74 -0.24 -7.92
N ALA A 178 -9.80 -0.51 -7.01
CA ALA A 178 -10.10 -1.03 -5.68
C ALA A 178 -11.02 -0.10 -4.89
N ARG A 179 -10.72 1.20 -4.87
CA ARG A 179 -11.57 2.21 -4.21
C ARG A 179 -13.00 2.17 -4.74
N ALA A 180 -13.17 2.25 -6.07
CA ALA A 180 -14.48 2.24 -6.69
C ALA A 180 -15.27 0.94 -6.39
N ALA A 181 -14.61 -0.22 -6.38
CA ALA A 181 -15.25 -1.50 -6.08
C ALA A 181 -15.76 -1.62 -4.65
N ILE A 182 -15.12 -0.92 -3.70
CA ILE A 182 -15.50 -0.93 -2.28
C ILE A 182 -16.53 0.17 -1.97
N THR A 183 -16.39 1.38 -2.51
CA THR A 183 -17.28 2.51 -2.17
C THR A 183 -18.68 2.43 -2.77
N VAL A 184 -18.90 1.55 -3.76
CA VAL A 184 -20.22 1.34 -4.40
C VAL A 184 -21.05 0.26 -3.68
N ARG A 185 -20.46 -0.46 -2.71
CA ARG A 185 -21.12 -1.50 -1.91
C ARG A 185 -21.69 -0.94 -0.61
#